data_AF-A0A6L4N9I4-F1
#
_entry.id   AF-A0A6L4N9I4-F1
#
_cell.length_a   1.000
_cell.length_b   1.000
_cell.length_c   1.000
_cell.angle_alpha   90.00
_cell.angle_beta   90.00
_cell.angle_gamma   90.00
#
_symmetry.space_group_name_H-M   'P 1'
#
loop_
_entity.id
_entity.type
_entity.pdbx_description
1 polymer ?
#
loop_
_entity_poly.entity_id
_entity_poly.type
_entity_poly.pdbx_seq_one_letter_code
_entity_poly.pdbx_strand_id
1 'polypeptide(L)'
;KKLNTLYVDKNLEYHGLLQAFSRTNRVLNEKKRFGKIICFRDLKSNVDTAIRLFSNSNNPEEIVRPPFEDVKKEYQQLATDFLQKYPEPSSIDLLQSEKDKKDFVLAFRDIIRKHAEIQIYEDYSDDADDLGMTEQQFMDFRSKYLDIHDTFVPSDMPSASPSGGDETPSDERLEDVDFCLELLHSDIINVAYILELIANLNPYSTDYAERRKNIIDTMIKDAEMRNKAKLIDGFIQKNVDEDKENFMARRQKADGTSELEERLNRYISTEREKAVNSLAQDEGLSSDVLDHYLKEYDYLQKEQPEIIQKALKEKHLGLIKTRKALTRIMDRLRSIIRTFSWD
;
A
#
# COMPACT_ATOMS: atom_id res chain seq x y z
N LYS A 1 -8.06 -5.26 18.35
CA LYS A 1 -7.00 -6.00 19.11
C LYS A 1 -6.07 -6.67 18.10
N LYS A 2 -4.76 -6.41 18.17
CA LYS A 2 -3.75 -6.79 17.16
C LYS A 2 -3.30 -8.26 17.20
N LEU A 3 -3.72 -9.05 18.19
CA LEU A 3 -3.30 -10.45 18.34
C LEU A 3 -3.77 -11.32 17.16
N ASN A 4 -2.84 -11.90 16.39
CA ASN A 4 -3.13 -12.79 15.25
C ASN A 4 -2.72 -14.26 15.48
N THR A 5 -1.76 -14.53 16.35
CA THR A 5 -1.13 -15.86 16.50
C THR A 5 -1.30 -16.38 17.91
N LEU A 6 -1.64 -17.67 18.05
CA LEU A 6 -1.73 -18.38 19.31
C LEU A 6 -0.87 -19.64 19.27
N TYR A 7 0.10 -19.72 20.18
CA TYR A 7 0.89 -20.92 20.41
C TYR A 7 0.23 -21.77 21.51
N VAL A 8 0.01 -23.05 21.24
CA VAL A 8 -0.73 -23.96 22.12
C VAL A 8 0.08 -25.22 22.40
N ASP A 9 0.52 -25.37 23.65
CA ASP A 9 1.01 -26.62 24.23
C ASP A 9 0.07 -27.11 25.35
N LYS A 10 -1.21 -27.27 25.00
CA LYS A 10 -2.24 -27.73 25.93
C LYS A 10 -3.23 -28.61 25.20
N ASN A 11 -3.70 -29.67 25.87
CA ASN A 11 -4.82 -30.46 25.40
C ASN A 11 -6.11 -29.64 25.56
N LEU A 12 -6.52 -28.96 24.50
CA LEU A 12 -7.77 -28.22 24.43
C LEU A 12 -8.86 -29.10 23.82
N GLU A 13 -10.08 -28.97 24.34
CA GLU A 13 -11.22 -29.78 23.92
C GLU A 13 -12.50 -28.93 23.80
N TYR A 14 -13.37 -29.33 22.87
CA TYR A 14 -14.72 -28.79 22.68
C TYR A 14 -14.79 -27.26 22.65
N HIS A 15 -15.68 -26.67 23.44
CA HIS A 15 -15.90 -25.23 23.50
C HIS A 15 -14.66 -24.47 24.02
N GLY A 16 -13.83 -25.09 24.87
CA GLY A 16 -12.61 -24.47 25.38
C GLY A 16 -11.56 -24.26 24.28
N LEU A 17 -11.49 -25.20 23.34
CA LEU A 17 -10.67 -25.09 22.11
C LEU A 17 -11.15 -23.92 21.25
N LEU A 18 -12.45 -23.87 20.93
CA LEU A 18 -13.01 -22.80 20.10
C LEU A 18 -12.88 -21.42 20.76
N GLN A 19 -13.09 -21.32 22.07
CA GLN A 19 -12.90 -20.08 22.80
C GLN A 19 -11.44 -19.60 22.76
N ALA A 20 -10.48 -20.52 22.88
CA ALA A 20 -9.06 -20.19 22.75
C ALA A 20 -8.75 -19.70 21.33
N PHE A 21 -9.17 -20.42 20.30
CA PHE A 21 -8.91 -20.06 18.89
C PHE A 21 -9.62 -18.76 18.49
N SER A 22 -10.81 -18.48 19.03
CA SER A 22 -11.54 -17.23 18.76
C SER A 22 -10.80 -15.96 19.24
N ARG A 23 -9.76 -16.10 20.09
CA ARG A 23 -8.96 -14.95 20.55
C ARG A 23 -8.17 -14.30 19.43
N THR A 24 -7.83 -15.05 18.37
CA THR A 24 -7.06 -14.56 17.22
C THR A 24 -7.94 -14.07 16.07
N ASN A 25 -9.16 -14.60 15.93
CA ASN A 25 -10.03 -14.40 14.75
C ASN A 25 -10.83 -13.09 14.74
N ARG A 26 -10.45 -12.10 15.56
CA ARG A 26 -11.07 -10.76 15.48
C ARG A 26 -10.54 -10.03 14.24
N VAL A 27 -11.44 -9.69 13.32
CA VAL A 27 -11.15 -8.92 12.10
C VAL A 27 -10.54 -7.57 12.48
N LEU A 28 -9.51 -7.18 11.74
CA LEU A 28 -8.88 -5.86 11.86
C LEU A 28 -8.93 -5.12 10.53
N ASN A 29 -8.36 -5.73 9.50
CA ASN A 29 -8.08 -5.14 8.19
C ASN A 29 -7.72 -6.24 7.18
N GLU A 30 -7.42 -5.91 5.93
CA GLU A 30 -7.12 -6.91 4.88
C GLU A 30 -5.84 -7.71 5.15
N LYS A 31 -4.87 -7.14 5.87
CA LYS A 31 -3.67 -7.88 6.31
C LYS A 31 -3.98 -8.98 7.33
N LYS A 32 -5.08 -8.87 8.08
CA LYS A 32 -5.44 -9.82 9.16
C LYS A 32 -6.79 -10.49 8.93
N ARG A 33 -6.83 -11.36 7.91
CA ARG A 33 -8.04 -12.13 7.53
C ARG A 33 -8.27 -13.40 8.34
N PHE A 34 -7.25 -13.89 9.02
CA PHE A 34 -7.28 -15.18 9.74
C PHE A 34 -6.43 -15.10 11.02
N GLY A 35 -6.74 -15.99 11.96
CA GLY A 35 -5.88 -16.25 13.11
C GLY A 35 -4.97 -17.45 12.84
N LYS A 36 -3.68 -17.33 13.14
CA LYS A 36 -2.72 -18.43 13.08
C LYS A 36 -2.74 -19.18 14.42
N ILE A 37 -2.96 -20.50 14.38
CA ILE A 37 -2.89 -21.35 15.57
C ILE A 37 -1.77 -22.36 15.37
N ILE A 38 -0.77 -22.32 16.24
CA ILE A 38 0.38 -23.22 16.20
C ILE A 38 0.26 -24.18 17.38
N CYS A 39 0.01 -25.45 17.10
CA CYS A 39 -0.17 -26.48 18.12
C CYS A 39 1.08 -27.35 18.21
N PHE A 40 1.64 -27.48 19.41
CA PHE A 40 2.77 -28.40 19.67
C PHE A 40 2.31 -29.84 19.96
N ARG A 41 1.00 -30.07 19.94
CA ARG A 41 0.34 -31.36 20.13
C ARG A 41 -0.62 -31.60 18.97
N ASP A 42 -0.83 -32.86 18.63
CA ASP A 42 -1.88 -33.21 17.67
C ASP A 42 -3.26 -32.94 18.27
N LEU A 43 -3.86 -31.82 17.86
CA LEU A 43 -5.20 -31.41 18.24
C LEU A 43 -6.19 -31.55 17.06
N LYS A 44 -5.79 -32.11 15.91
CA LYS A 44 -6.60 -32.09 14.68
C LYS A 44 -7.96 -32.76 14.89
N SER A 45 -7.98 -33.95 15.48
CA SER A 45 -9.22 -34.68 15.78
C SER A 45 -10.13 -33.91 16.75
N ASN A 46 -9.56 -33.22 17.74
CA ASN A 46 -10.29 -32.40 18.69
C ASN A 46 -10.87 -31.14 18.02
N VAL A 47 -10.14 -30.52 17.10
CA VAL A 47 -10.60 -29.39 16.29
C VAL A 47 -11.78 -29.83 15.42
N ASP A 48 -11.63 -30.93 14.67
CA ASP A 48 -12.68 -31.45 13.79
C ASP A 48 -13.96 -31.79 14.57
N THR A 49 -13.79 -32.41 15.75
CA THR A 49 -14.90 -32.74 16.64
C THR A 49 -15.59 -31.49 17.18
N ALA A 50 -14.82 -30.49 17.62
CA ALA A 50 -15.37 -29.24 18.11
C ALA A 50 -16.11 -28.48 17.00
N ILE A 51 -15.54 -28.39 15.80
CA ILE A 51 -16.19 -27.74 14.66
C ILE A 51 -17.52 -28.44 14.35
N ARG A 52 -17.51 -29.77 14.17
CA ARG A 52 -18.75 -30.55 13.90
C ARG A 52 -19.84 -30.36 14.96
N LEU A 53 -19.46 -30.20 16.23
CA LEU A 53 -20.41 -30.03 17.33
C LEU A 53 -20.99 -28.61 17.42
N PHE A 54 -20.22 -27.58 17.03
CA PHE A 54 -20.57 -26.18 17.28
C PHE A 54 -20.80 -25.35 16.02
N SER A 55 -20.49 -25.86 14.82
CA SER A 55 -20.81 -25.22 13.55
C SER A 55 -22.10 -25.80 12.96
N ASN A 56 -23.08 -24.95 12.67
CA ASN A 56 -24.27 -25.33 11.88
C ASN A 56 -23.94 -25.54 10.38
N SER A 57 -22.68 -25.33 9.99
CA SER A 57 -22.20 -25.47 8.62
C SER A 57 -21.80 -26.91 8.34
N ASN A 58 -22.32 -27.49 7.25
CA ASN A 58 -21.90 -28.80 6.73
C ASN A 58 -20.50 -28.76 6.09
N ASN A 59 -19.79 -27.62 6.14
CA ASN A 59 -18.54 -27.43 5.42
C ASN A 59 -17.41 -26.94 6.34
N PRO A 60 -16.59 -27.84 6.91
CA PRO A 60 -15.48 -27.49 7.80
C PRO A 60 -14.37 -26.67 7.10
N GLU A 61 -14.29 -26.72 5.77
CA GLU A 61 -13.37 -25.94 4.93
C GLU A 61 -13.65 -24.43 4.95
N GLU A 62 -14.84 -24.00 5.38
CA GLU A 62 -15.15 -22.59 5.58
C GLU A 62 -14.53 -22.04 6.88
N ILE A 63 -14.24 -22.94 7.84
CA ILE A 63 -13.78 -22.60 9.19
C ILE A 63 -12.26 -22.80 9.32
N VAL A 64 -11.72 -23.83 8.68
CA VAL A 64 -10.30 -24.15 8.64
C VAL A 64 -9.80 -24.02 7.22
N ARG A 65 -8.66 -23.35 7.03
CA ARG A 65 -8.08 -23.16 5.71
C ARG A 65 -7.65 -24.50 5.09
N PRO A 66 -7.72 -24.63 3.75
CA PRO A 66 -7.22 -25.80 3.04
C PRO A 66 -5.73 -26.03 3.31
N PRO A 67 -5.24 -27.27 3.14
CA PRO A 67 -3.80 -27.55 3.15
C PRO A 67 -3.02 -26.70 2.14
N PHE A 68 -1.73 -26.48 2.43
CA PHE A 68 -0.81 -25.75 1.55
C PHE A 68 -0.86 -26.24 0.10
N GLU A 69 -0.85 -27.55 -0.13
CA GLU A 69 -0.87 -28.15 -1.47
C GLU A 69 -2.10 -27.78 -2.29
N ASP A 70 -3.26 -27.60 -1.66
CA ASP A 70 -4.49 -27.24 -2.36
C ASP A 70 -4.49 -25.74 -2.70
N VAL A 71 -4.07 -24.89 -1.75
CA VAL A 71 -3.86 -23.45 -2.00
C VAL A 71 -2.81 -23.20 -3.08
N LYS A 72 -1.74 -23.99 -3.09
CA LYS A 72 -0.66 -23.93 -4.08
C LYS A 72 -1.17 -24.26 -5.48
N LYS A 73 -1.97 -25.31 -5.65
CA LYS A 73 -2.58 -25.65 -6.95
C LYS A 73 -3.49 -24.54 -7.45
N GLU A 74 -4.32 -23.96 -6.57
CA GLU A 74 -5.17 -22.83 -6.93
C GLU A 74 -4.35 -21.61 -7.35
N TYR A 75 -3.28 -21.29 -6.61
CA TYR A 75 -2.37 -20.20 -6.97
C TYR A 75 -1.71 -20.45 -8.32
N GLN A 76 -1.18 -21.65 -8.54
CA GLN A 76 -0.54 -22.05 -9.79
C GLN A 76 -1.50 -21.95 -10.97
N GLN A 77 -2.75 -22.39 -10.80
CA GLN A 77 -3.78 -22.29 -11.84
C GLN A 77 -4.11 -20.82 -12.16
N LEU A 78 -4.36 -20.00 -11.14
CA LEU A 78 -4.62 -18.56 -11.31
C LEU A 78 -3.45 -17.85 -11.98
N ALA A 79 -2.23 -18.14 -11.56
CA ALA A 79 -1.00 -17.57 -12.13
C ALA A 79 -0.83 -17.97 -13.60
N THR A 80 -1.05 -19.25 -13.91
CA THR A 80 -0.93 -19.77 -15.28
C THR A 80 -1.98 -19.15 -16.19
N ASP A 81 -3.25 -19.11 -15.77
CA ASP A 81 -4.34 -18.51 -16.56
C ASP A 81 -4.11 -17.02 -16.78
N PHE A 82 -3.59 -16.33 -15.76
CA PHE A 82 -3.23 -14.92 -15.87
C PHE A 82 -2.10 -14.70 -16.89
N LEU A 83 -1.01 -15.48 -16.83
CA LEU A 83 0.10 -15.35 -17.77
C LEU A 83 -0.26 -15.78 -19.20
N GLN A 84 -1.26 -16.66 -19.38
CA GLN A 84 -1.79 -16.95 -20.71
C GLN A 84 -2.49 -15.73 -21.32
N LYS A 85 -3.22 -14.94 -20.51
CA LYS A 85 -3.91 -13.72 -20.95
C LYS A 85 -2.97 -12.51 -21.03
N TYR A 86 -2.00 -12.43 -20.13
CA TYR A 86 -1.02 -11.35 -20.00
C TYR A 86 0.40 -11.93 -19.92
N PRO A 87 1.02 -12.29 -21.06
CA PRO A 87 2.30 -12.99 -21.06
C PRO A 87 3.45 -12.19 -20.49
N GLU A 88 3.42 -10.87 -20.66
CA GLU A 88 4.52 -9.97 -20.29
C GLU A 88 3.97 -8.71 -19.62
N PRO A 89 4.66 -8.10 -18.64
CA PRO A 89 4.24 -6.84 -18.03
C PRO A 89 4.08 -5.71 -19.06
N SER A 90 4.85 -5.74 -20.14
CA SER A 90 4.73 -4.78 -21.26
C SER A 90 3.41 -4.91 -22.04
N SER A 91 2.72 -6.06 -21.99
CA SER A 91 1.40 -6.20 -22.62
C SER A 91 0.35 -5.33 -21.95
N ILE A 92 0.57 -4.96 -20.68
CA ILE A 92 -0.33 -4.10 -19.91
C ILE A 92 -0.30 -2.66 -20.43
N ASP A 93 0.85 -2.20 -20.94
CA ASP A 93 1.00 -0.87 -21.53
C ASP A 93 0.19 -0.71 -22.84
N LEU A 94 -0.11 -1.83 -23.50
CA LEU A 94 -0.89 -1.85 -24.73
C LEU A 94 -2.40 -1.77 -24.47
N LEU A 95 -2.86 -1.96 -23.24
CA LEU A 95 -4.28 -1.91 -22.89
C LEU A 95 -4.82 -0.48 -23.08
N GLN A 96 -5.71 -0.30 -24.05
CA GLN A 96 -6.32 1.00 -24.34
C GLN A 96 -7.69 1.17 -23.69
N SER A 97 -8.52 0.12 -23.71
CA SER A 97 -9.90 0.21 -23.22
C SER A 97 -9.97 0.15 -21.68
N GLU A 98 -10.93 0.87 -21.10
CA GLU A 98 -11.20 0.83 -19.65
C GLU A 98 -11.57 -0.59 -19.20
N LYS A 99 -12.31 -1.32 -20.04
CA LYS A 99 -12.71 -2.70 -19.81
C LYS A 99 -11.51 -3.64 -19.71
N ASP A 100 -10.55 -3.55 -20.64
CA ASP A 100 -9.38 -4.44 -20.62
C ASP A 100 -8.49 -4.17 -19.40
N LYS A 101 -8.39 -2.90 -18.99
CA LYS A 101 -7.70 -2.50 -17.75
C LYS A 101 -8.42 -3.04 -16.52
N LYS A 102 -9.76 -2.98 -16.49
CA LYS A 102 -10.58 -3.56 -15.40
C LYS A 102 -10.38 -5.06 -15.29
N ASP A 103 -10.45 -5.77 -16.41
CA ASP A 103 -10.21 -7.21 -16.46
C ASP A 103 -8.83 -7.58 -15.91
N PHE A 104 -7.79 -6.81 -16.26
CA PHE A 104 -6.44 -6.99 -15.72
C PHE A 104 -6.40 -6.75 -14.21
N VAL A 105 -6.99 -5.64 -13.75
CA VAL A 105 -7.02 -5.28 -12.31
C VAL A 105 -7.71 -6.37 -11.51
N LEU A 106 -8.87 -6.87 -11.97
CA LEU A 106 -9.58 -7.95 -11.28
C LEU A 106 -8.77 -9.24 -11.23
N ALA A 107 -8.19 -9.65 -12.36
CA ALA A 107 -7.39 -10.87 -12.44
C ALA A 107 -6.13 -10.80 -11.56
N PHE A 108 -5.41 -9.68 -11.59
CA PHE A 108 -4.21 -9.51 -10.77
C PHE A 108 -4.53 -9.33 -9.28
N ARG A 109 -5.65 -8.68 -8.93
CA ARG A 109 -6.13 -8.60 -7.55
C ARG A 109 -6.38 -9.97 -6.95
N ASP A 110 -6.95 -10.90 -7.72
CA ASP A 110 -7.20 -12.24 -7.25
C ASP A 110 -5.89 -13.02 -7.04
N ILE A 111 -4.86 -12.76 -7.86
CA ILE A 111 -3.49 -13.22 -7.61
C ILE A 111 -2.92 -12.61 -6.34
N ILE A 112 -3.01 -11.29 -6.12
CA ILE A 112 -2.52 -10.61 -4.90
C ILE A 112 -3.14 -11.26 -3.65
N ARG A 113 -4.45 -11.49 -3.67
CA ARG A 113 -5.16 -12.12 -2.54
C ARG A 113 -4.69 -13.54 -2.28
N LYS A 114 -4.48 -14.33 -3.33
CA LYS A 114 -4.00 -15.72 -3.21
C LYS A 114 -2.52 -15.78 -2.85
N HIS A 115 -1.71 -14.84 -3.32
CA HIS A 115 -0.29 -14.66 -2.96
C HIS A 115 -0.15 -14.34 -1.47
N ALA A 116 -0.94 -13.39 -0.96
CA ALA A 116 -1.00 -13.09 0.47
C ALA A 116 -1.52 -14.29 1.31
N GLU A 117 -2.37 -15.14 0.74
CA GLU A 117 -2.85 -16.38 1.39
C GLU A 117 -1.75 -17.45 1.46
N ILE A 118 -1.00 -17.67 0.38
CA ILE A 118 0.04 -18.72 0.37
C ILE A 118 1.25 -18.35 1.25
N GLN A 119 1.58 -17.07 1.39
CA GLN A 119 2.63 -16.54 2.28
C GLN A 119 2.38 -16.80 3.78
N ILE A 120 1.17 -17.24 4.16
CA ILE A 120 0.83 -17.58 5.55
C ILE A 120 1.55 -18.85 6.01
N TYR A 121 1.71 -19.80 5.08
CA TYR A 121 2.15 -21.16 5.34
C TYR A 121 3.67 -21.21 5.51
N GLU A 122 4.13 -22.06 6.43
CA GLU A 122 5.57 -22.22 6.69
C GLU A 122 6.30 -22.89 5.51
N ASP A 123 5.58 -23.68 4.71
CA ASP A 123 6.09 -24.37 3.52
C ASP A 123 6.30 -23.44 2.31
N TYR A 124 5.85 -22.19 2.37
CA TYR A 124 6.01 -21.21 1.29
C TYR A 124 7.46 -20.70 1.20
N SER A 125 7.93 -20.51 -0.03
CA SER A 125 9.23 -19.92 -0.35
C SER A 125 9.11 -19.02 -1.57
N ASP A 126 9.72 -17.84 -1.55
CA ASP A 126 9.75 -16.90 -2.68
C ASP A 126 10.51 -17.49 -3.90
N ASP A 127 11.43 -18.42 -3.64
CA ASP A 127 12.23 -19.11 -4.67
C ASP A 127 11.53 -20.37 -5.25
N ALA A 128 10.24 -20.56 -4.99
CA ALA A 128 9.51 -21.74 -5.46
C ALA A 128 9.19 -21.65 -6.96
N ASP A 129 9.84 -22.48 -7.76
CA ASP A 129 9.68 -22.51 -9.23
C ASP A 129 8.31 -23.05 -9.72
N ASP A 130 7.51 -23.65 -8.83
CA ASP A 130 6.28 -24.36 -9.18
C ASP A 130 4.98 -23.60 -8.85
N LEU A 131 5.09 -22.32 -8.51
CA LEU A 131 3.95 -21.44 -8.24
C LEU A 131 3.27 -20.88 -9.50
N GLY A 132 3.77 -21.19 -10.69
CA GLY A 132 3.20 -20.75 -11.98
C GLY A 132 3.59 -19.34 -12.40
N MET A 133 4.08 -18.50 -11.49
CA MET A 133 4.79 -17.25 -11.78
C MET A 133 5.96 -17.07 -10.83
N THR A 134 7.03 -16.45 -11.33
CA THR A 134 8.17 -16.09 -10.49
C THR A 134 7.88 -14.85 -9.65
N GLU A 135 8.58 -14.69 -8.53
CA GLU A 135 8.46 -13.51 -7.67
C GLU A 135 8.79 -12.21 -8.43
N GLN A 136 9.78 -12.28 -9.33
CA GLN A 136 10.14 -11.15 -10.18
C GLN A 136 8.98 -10.74 -11.11
N GLN A 137 8.31 -11.70 -11.76
CA GLN A 137 7.13 -11.43 -12.59
C GLN A 137 5.99 -10.84 -11.76
N PHE A 138 5.72 -11.40 -10.57
CA PHE A 138 4.72 -10.86 -9.66
C PHE A 138 5.01 -9.39 -9.34
N MET A 139 6.26 -9.04 -9.01
CA MET A 139 6.70 -7.68 -8.73
C MET A 139 6.57 -6.74 -9.93
N ASP A 140 6.83 -7.23 -11.14
CA ASP A 140 6.72 -6.42 -12.36
C ASP A 140 5.25 -6.13 -12.73
N PHE A 141 4.36 -7.12 -12.62
CA PHE A 141 2.92 -6.91 -12.78
C PHE A 141 2.32 -6.04 -11.67
N ARG A 142 2.82 -6.19 -10.44
CA ARG A 142 2.47 -5.31 -9.31
C ARG A 142 2.80 -3.85 -9.60
N SER A 143 3.93 -3.56 -10.24
CA SER A 143 4.23 -2.18 -10.66
C SER A 143 3.19 -1.66 -11.65
N LYS A 144 2.81 -2.46 -12.66
CA LYS A 144 1.78 -2.08 -13.66
C LYS A 144 0.40 -1.91 -13.04
N TYR A 145 0.07 -2.73 -12.06
CA TYR A 145 -1.16 -2.63 -11.28
C TYR A 145 -1.26 -1.28 -10.55
N LEU A 146 -0.17 -0.87 -9.89
CA LEU A 146 -0.08 0.43 -9.22
C LEU A 146 -0.06 1.59 -10.23
N ASP A 147 0.55 1.44 -11.41
CA ASP A 147 0.48 2.45 -12.48
C ASP A 147 -0.97 2.72 -12.93
N ILE A 148 -1.78 1.66 -13.08
CA ILE A 148 -3.21 1.77 -13.43
C ILE A 148 -3.98 2.42 -12.29
N HIS A 149 -3.75 1.99 -11.05
CA HIS A 149 -4.35 2.62 -9.88
C HIS A 149 -4.11 4.13 -9.87
N ASP A 150 -2.86 4.58 -10.02
CA ASP A 150 -2.49 6.01 -10.01
C ASP A 150 -3.11 6.79 -11.18
N THR A 151 -3.40 6.13 -12.29
CA THR A 151 -3.97 6.75 -13.50
C THR A 151 -5.49 6.90 -13.41
N PHE A 152 -6.18 5.91 -12.85
CA PHE A 152 -7.65 5.80 -12.87
C PHE A 152 -8.33 6.09 -11.54
N VAL A 153 -7.59 6.02 -10.44
CA VAL A 153 -8.02 6.48 -9.14
C VAL A 153 -7.20 7.74 -8.85
N PRO A 154 -7.65 8.94 -9.29
CA PRO A 154 -7.25 10.17 -8.61
C PRO A 154 -7.48 9.94 -7.12
N SER A 155 -6.60 10.51 -6.29
CA SER A 155 -6.43 10.32 -4.83
C SER A 155 -7.68 10.44 -3.92
N ASP A 156 -8.90 10.40 -4.45
CA ASP A 156 -10.13 10.95 -3.89
C ASP A 156 -11.35 10.05 -4.15
N MET A 157 -11.41 8.88 -3.53
CA MET A 157 -12.68 8.36 -3.01
C MET A 157 -12.41 7.71 -1.65
N PRO A 158 -12.97 8.20 -0.53
CA PRO A 158 -13.01 7.39 0.67
C PRO A 158 -13.76 6.11 0.29
N SER A 159 -13.18 4.95 0.58
CA SER A 159 -13.80 3.64 0.36
C SER A 159 -15.26 3.71 0.81
N ALA A 160 -16.18 3.79 -0.15
CA ALA A 160 -17.59 3.82 0.16
C ALA A 160 -17.89 2.45 0.77
N SER A 161 -18.16 2.42 2.07
CA SER A 161 -18.80 1.26 2.67
C SER A 161 -20.05 0.94 1.85
N PRO A 162 -20.33 -0.34 1.54
CA PRO A 162 -21.45 -0.71 0.68
C PRO A 162 -22.74 -0.26 1.38
N SER A 163 -23.24 0.90 0.98
CA SER A 163 -24.52 1.42 1.41
C SER A 163 -25.54 0.81 0.46
N GLY A 164 -26.35 -0.09 1.00
CA GLY A 164 -27.29 -0.89 0.24
C GLY A 164 -28.34 -0.07 -0.53
N GLY A 165 -28.75 -0.65 -1.65
CA GLY A 165 -29.92 -0.25 -2.44
C GLY A 165 -29.55 0.49 -3.72
N ASP A 166 -29.42 -0.20 -4.85
CA ASP A 166 -30.53 -0.48 -5.77
C ASP A 166 -29.99 -1.30 -6.98
N GLU A 167 -30.78 -2.25 -7.46
CA GLU A 167 -30.40 -3.16 -8.54
C GLU A 167 -30.54 -2.50 -9.92
N THR A 168 -29.42 -2.06 -10.51
CA THR A 168 -29.25 -2.01 -11.97
C THR A 168 -27.85 -2.50 -12.35
N PRO A 169 -27.69 -3.33 -13.41
CA PRO A 169 -26.38 -3.78 -13.86
C PRO A 169 -25.75 -2.68 -14.72
N SER A 170 -25.28 -1.60 -14.09
CA SER A 170 -24.37 -0.66 -14.73
C SER A 170 -22.97 -1.25 -14.64
N ASP A 171 -22.27 -1.39 -15.77
CA ASP A 171 -20.83 -1.65 -15.84
C ASP A 171 -20.10 -0.91 -14.71
N GLU A 172 -19.68 -1.63 -13.66
CA GLU A 172 -18.98 -0.99 -12.53
C GLU A 172 -17.72 -0.37 -13.10
N ARG A 173 -17.50 0.93 -12.86
CA ARG A 173 -16.37 1.65 -13.44
C ARG A 173 -15.08 1.18 -12.75
N LEU A 174 -13.92 1.44 -13.35
CA LEU A 174 -12.63 1.14 -12.70
C LEU A 174 -12.50 1.79 -11.32
N GLU A 175 -13.13 2.95 -11.12
CA GLU A 175 -13.18 3.69 -9.85
C GLU A 175 -13.89 2.93 -8.70
N ASP A 176 -14.73 1.95 -9.03
CA ASP A 176 -15.52 1.19 -8.05
C ASP A 176 -14.83 -0.13 -7.64
N VAL A 177 -13.67 -0.43 -8.25
CA VAL A 177 -12.90 -1.65 -7.97
C VAL A 177 -12.06 -1.45 -6.71
N ASP A 178 -12.20 -2.34 -5.74
CA ASP A 178 -11.28 -2.44 -4.60
C ASP A 178 -9.91 -2.97 -5.08
N PHE A 179 -8.87 -2.13 -4.93
CA PHE A 179 -7.50 -2.43 -5.35
C PHE A 179 -6.69 -3.25 -4.33
N CYS A 180 -7.26 -3.56 -3.16
CA CYS A 180 -6.57 -4.30 -2.09
C CYS A 180 -5.14 -3.80 -1.79
N LEU A 181 -4.92 -2.47 -1.83
CA LEU A 181 -3.59 -1.86 -1.70
C LEU A 181 -2.91 -2.28 -0.40
N GLU A 182 -3.69 -2.51 0.66
CA GLU A 182 -3.21 -2.91 1.97
C GLU A 182 -2.40 -4.22 1.90
N LEU A 183 -2.78 -5.17 1.05
CA LEU A 183 -2.06 -6.43 0.83
C LEU A 183 -0.72 -6.24 0.12
N LEU A 184 -0.54 -5.11 -0.56
CA LEU A 184 0.71 -4.76 -1.23
C LEU A 184 1.69 -4.05 -0.29
N HIS A 185 1.28 -3.54 0.87
CA HIS A 185 2.19 -2.77 1.72
C HIS A 185 3.23 -3.67 2.41
N SER A 186 4.52 -3.42 2.15
CA SER A 186 5.61 -4.11 2.85
C SER A 186 5.89 -3.45 4.20
N ASP A 187 5.75 -4.21 5.28
CA ASP A 187 6.07 -3.70 6.64
C ASP A 187 7.59 -3.46 6.83
N ILE A 188 8.43 -3.95 5.91
CA ILE A 188 9.90 -3.79 5.94
C ILE A 188 10.33 -2.47 5.31
N ILE A 189 9.66 -2.03 4.24
CA ILE A 189 10.06 -0.86 3.45
C ILE A 189 9.52 0.40 4.13
N ASN A 190 10.17 0.80 5.23
CA ASN A 190 9.86 2.01 5.98
C ASN A 190 10.93 3.11 5.79
N VAL A 191 10.68 4.29 6.35
CA VAL A 191 11.61 5.44 6.24
C VAL A 191 13.00 5.10 6.75
N ALA A 192 13.11 4.39 7.88
CA ALA A 192 14.39 4.00 8.46
C ALA A 192 15.19 3.07 7.54
N TYR A 193 14.52 2.09 6.92
CA TYR A 193 15.14 1.19 5.95
C TYR A 193 15.64 1.95 4.70
N ILE A 194 14.81 2.85 4.15
CA ILE A 194 15.21 3.68 2.99
C ILE A 194 16.40 4.58 3.35
N LEU A 195 16.38 5.22 4.54
CA LEU A 195 17.49 6.02 5.04
C LEU A 195 18.78 5.19 5.21
N GLU A 196 18.68 3.94 5.67
CA GLU A 196 19.81 3.03 5.79
C GLU A 196 20.39 2.68 4.40
N LEU A 197 19.55 2.41 3.41
CA LEU A 197 20.00 2.18 2.03
C LEU A 197 20.71 3.42 1.46
N ILE A 198 20.16 4.61 1.69
CA ILE A 198 20.76 5.88 1.25
C ILE A 198 22.10 6.11 1.97
N ALA A 199 22.16 5.93 3.29
CA ALA A 199 23.39 6.07 4.07
C ALA A 199 24.50 5.13 3.57
N ASN A 200 24.12 3.99 3.00
CA ASN A 200 25.05 3.02 2.43
C ASN A 200 25.52 3.33 1.00
N LEU A 201 24.97 4.34 0.32
CA LEU A 201 25.42 4.76 -1.01
C LEU A 201 26.85 5.31 -0.99
N ASN A 202 27.58 5.06 -2.08
CA ASN A 202 28.88 5.66 -2.33
C ASN A 202 28.84 6.36 -3.70
N PRO A 203 28.79 7.70 -3.77
CA PRO A 203 28.64 8.44 -5.02
C PRO A 203 29.88 8.41 -5.94
N TYR A 204 30.99 7.81 -5.47
CA TYR A 204 32.21 7.58 -6.25
C TYR A 204 32.34 6.14 -6.74
N SER A 205 31.42 5.25 -6.34
CA SER A 205 31.45 3.85 -6.77
C SER A 205 30.89 3.68 -8.18
N THR A 206 31.38 2.68 -8.91
CA THR A 206 30.91 2.36 -10.27
C THR A 206 29.48 1.81 -10.28
N ASP A 207 29.03 1.21 -9.19
CA ASP A 207 27.67 0.65 -9.02
C ASP A 207 26.66 1.68 -8.46
N TYR A 208 27.07 2.94 -8.26
CA TYR A 208 26.22 3.96 -7.64
C TYR A 208 24.89 4.15 -8.36
N ALA A 209 24.93 4.27 -9.69
CA ALA A 209 23.72 4.48 -10.50
C ALA A 209 22.73 3.33 -10.37
N GLU A 210 23.23 2.09 -10.31
CA GLU A 210 22.43 0.89 -10.13
C GLU A 210 21.83 0.82 -8.72
N ARG A 211 22.61 1.14 -7.68
CA ARG A 211 22.11 1.20 -6.30
C ARG A 211 21.05 2.27 -6.09
N ARG A 212 21.28 3.48 -6.63
CA ARG A 212 20.29 4.58 -6.59
C ARG A 212 19.00 4.13 -7.26
N LYS A 213 19.09 3.52 -8.45
CA LYS A 213 17.92 2.99 -9.15
C LYS A 213 17.20 1.92 -8.32
N ASN A 214 17.92 0.98 -7.71
CA ASN A 214 17.34 -0.07 -6.88
C ASN A 214 16.53 0.50 -5.68
N ILE A 215 17.05 1.53 -5.00
CA ILE A 215 16.33 2.21 -3.91
C ILE A 215 14.98 2.76 -4.41
N ILE A 216 15.01 3.47 -5.55
CA ILE A 216 13.79 4.06 -6.12
C ILE A 216 12.82 2.99 -6.61
N ASP A 217 13.32 1.95 -7.28
CA ASP A 217 12.50 0.81 -7.74
C ASP A 217 11.83 0.10 -6.55
N THR A 218 12.55 -0.06 -5.43
CA THR A 218 12.01 -0.61 -4.17
C THR A 218 10.86 0.23 -3.63
N MET A 219 11.01 1.56 -3.64
CA MET A 219 9.95 2.47 -3.19
C MET A 219 8.74 2.47 -4.13
N ILE A 220 8.95 2.43 -5.45
CA ILE A 220 7.87 2.44 -6.45
C ILE A 220 7.02 1.16 -6.39
N LYS A 221 7.64 0.04 -6.02
CA LYS A 221 6.96 -1.24 -5.83
C LYS A 221 6.09 -1.24 -4.57
N ASP A 222 6.40 -0.45 -3.55
CA ASP A 222 5.61 -0.34 -2.33
C ASP A 222 4.49 0.72 -2.47
N ALA A 223 3.24 0.33 -2.21
CA ALA A 223 2.09 1.20 -2.46
C ALA A 223 2.05 2.45 -1.55
N GLU A 224 2.68 2.40 -0.38
CA GLU A 224 2.78 3.55 0.52
C GLU A 224 3.97 4.45 0.15
N MET A 225 5.12 3.88 -0.20
CA MET A 225 6.33 4.66 -0.52
C MET A 225 6.35 5.24 -1.93
N ARG A 226 5.52 4.72 -2.83
CA ARG A 226 5.52 5.09 -4.24
C ARG A 226 5.30 6.58 -4.50
N ASN A 227 4.39 7.24 -3.78
CA ASN A 227 4.18 8.69 -3.91
C ASN A 227 5.35 9.50 -3.33
N LYS A 228 6.12 8.93 -2.40
CA LYS A 228 7.33 9.52 -1.79
C LYS A 228 8.59 9.26 -2.63
N ALA A 229 8.56 8.31 -3.56
CA ALA A 229 9.73 7.92 -4.37
C ALA A 229 10.36 9.10 -5.13
N LYS A 230 9.54 9.98 -5.74
CA LYS A 230 10.04 11.19 -6.41
C LYS A 230 10.73 12.16 -5.45
N LEU A 231 10.21 12.28 -4.23
CA LEU A 231 10.77 13.15 -3.21
C LEU A 231 12.13 12.62 -2.73
N ILE A 232 12.26 11.29 -2.55
CA ILE A 232 13.54 10.66 -2.24
C ILE A 232 14.52 10.75 -3.39
N ASP A 233 14.09 10.56 -4.64
CA ASP A 233 14.97 10.69 -5.80
C ASP A 233 15.61 12.08 -5.89
N GLY A 234 14.79 13.12 -5.68
CA GLY A 234 15.24 14.51 -5.61
C GLY A 234 16.10 14.80 -4.37
N PHE A 235 15.81 14.18 -3.23
CA PHE A 235 16.65 14.26 -2.05
C PHE A 235 18.04 13.69 -2.31
N ILE A 236 18.14 12.48 -2.88
CA ILE A 236 19.41 11.83 -3.23
C ILE A 236 20.19 12.71 -4.21
N GLN A 237 19.53 13.25 -5.24
CA GLN A 237 20.20 14.11 -6.20
C GLN A 237 20.84 15.33 -5.53
N LYS A 238 20.09 16.05 -4.70
CA LYS A 238 20.58 17.27 -4.07
C LYS A 238 21.58 17.03 -2.93
N ASN A 239 21.39 15.95 -2.17
CA ASN A 239 22.12 15.73 -0.92
C ASN A 239 23.24 14.69 -1.03
N VAL A 240 23.25 13.90 -2.09
CA VAL A 240 24.25 12.88 -2.41
C VAL A 240 24.98 13.24 -3.70
N ASP A 241 24.27 13.48 -4.82
CA ASP A 241 24.93 13.73 -6.12
C ASP A 241 25.61 15.09 -6.22
N GLU A 242 24.94 16.15 -5.75
CA GLU A 242 25.45 17.52 -5.78
C GLU A 242 26.39 17.84 -4.61
N ASP A 243 26.30 17.08 -3.50
CA ASP A 243 27.04 17.32 -2.25
C ASP A 243 27.87 16.11 -1.80
N LYS A 244 28.53 15.45 -2.77
CA LYS A 244 29.26 14.17 -2.59
C LYS A 244 30.29 14.21 -1.47
N GLU A 245 31.03 15.31 -1.37
CA GLU A 245 32.12 15.47 -0.41
C GLU A 245 31.60 15.53 1.03
N ASN A 246 30.61 16.38 1.31
CA ASN A 246 29.98 16.44 2.63
C ASN A 246 29.29 15.12 2.98
N PHE A 247 28.62 14.50 2.01
CA PHE A 247 27.95 13.22 2.22
C PHE A 247 28.94 12.13 2.69
N MET A 248 30.07 11.97 1.99
CA MET A 248 31.09 10.98 2.35
C MET A 248 31.85 11.32 3.64
N ALA A 249 32.16 12.60 3.87
CA ALA A 249 32.86 13.03 5.08
C ALA A 249 32.04 12.78 6.36
N ARG A 250 30.71 12.90 6.26
CA ARG A 250 29.80 12.78 7.41
C ARG A 250 29.34 11.35 7.65
N ARG A 251 29.31 10.50 6.61
CA ARG A 251 29.09 9.04 6.74
C ARG A 251 30.08 8.38 7.70
N GLN A 252 31.29 8.89 7.83
CA GLN A 252 32.33 8.34 8.71
C GLN A 252 32.09 8.61 10.20
N LYS A 253 31.07 9.42 10.55
CA LYS A 253 30.69 9.69 11.94
C LYS A 253 29.67 8.64 12.42
N ALA A 254 29.72 8.31 13.71
CA ALA A 254 28.81 7.33 14.33
C ALA A 254 27.32 7.74 14.30
N ASP A 255 27.01 9.00 13.96
CA ASP A 255 25.67 9.61 13.96
C ASP A 255 25.12 9.87 12.55
N GLY A 256 25.70 9.23 11.53
CA GLY A 256 25.40 9.52 10.12
C GLY A 256 23.92 9.29 9.72
N THR A 257 23.18 8.43 10.42
CA THR A 257 21.77 8.15 10.16
C THR A 257 20.84 9.23 10.71
N SER A 258 21.08 9.71 11.94
CA SER A 258 20.29 10.81 12.53
C SER A 258 20.49 12.12 11.76
N GLU A 259 21.71 12.42 11.32
CA GLU A 259 21.98 13.62 10.52
C GLU A 259 21.31 13.54 9.13
N LEU A 260 21.25 12.34 8.54
CA LEU A 260 20.56 12.12 7.26
C LEU A 260 19.05 12.32 7.39
N GLU A 261 18.46 11.86 8.49
CA GLU A 261 17.04 12.05 8.81
C GLU A 261 16.71 13.55 8.98
N GLU A 262 17.52 14.30 9.73
CA GLU A 262 17.33 15.76 9.87
C GLU A 262 17.39 16.49 8.53
N ARG A 263 18.32 16.10 7.65
CA ARG A 263 18.44 16.66 6.30
C ARG A 263 17.23 16.34 5.45
N LEU A 264 16.74 15.11 5.54
CA LEU A 264 15.54 14.68 4.84
C LEU A 264 14.34 15.49 5.32
N ASN A 265 14.12 15.62 6.63
CA ASN A 265 13.04 16.43 7.21
C ASN A 265 13.10 17.90 6.76
N ARG A 266 14.30 18.49 6.70
CA ARG A 266 14.50 19.85 6.17
C ARG A 266 14.18 19.95 4.69
N TYR A 267 14.61 18.96 3.90
CA TYR A 267 14.33 18.91 2.47
C TYR A 267 12.83 18.77 2.20
N ILE A 268 12.15 17.84 2.89
CA ILE A 268 10.69 17.64 2.84
C ILE A 268 9.96 18.93 3.17
N SER A 269 10.36 19.62 4.25
CA SER A 269 9.75 20.89 4.64
C SER A 269 9.87 21.95 3.55
N THR A 270 11.06 22.04 2.92
CA THR A 270 11.33 23.00 1.84
C THR A 270 10.51 22.67 0.58
N GLU A 271 10.46 21.41 0.17
CA GLU A 271 9.68 20.99 -1.00
C GLU A 271 8.16 21.09 -0.75
N ARG A 272 7.71 20.85 0.48
CA ARG A 272 6.31 21.08 0.90
C ARG A 272 5.93 22.55 0.74
N GLU A 273 6.77 23.47 1.25
CA GLU A 273 6.55 24.91 1.11
C GLU A 273 6.51 25.34 -0.36
N LYS A 274 7.41 24.81 -1.20
CA LYS A 274 7.37 25.04 -2.66
C LYS A 274 6.08 24.54 -3.31
N ALA A 275 5.62 23.35 -2.95
CA ALA A 275 4.38 22.79 -3.48
C ALA A 275 3.16 23.63 -3.08
N VAL A 276 3.11 24.10 -1.84
CA VAL A 276 2.07 25.02 -1.35
C VAL A 276 2.11 26.35 -2.09
N ASN A 277 3.30 26.94 -2.28
CA ASN A 277 3.46 28.18 -3.02
C ASN A 277 3.06 28.04 -4.50
N SER A 278 3.39 26.91 -5.13
CA SER A 278 2.95 26.61 -6.49
C SER A 278 1.43 26.48 -6.57
N LEU A 279 0.79 25.81 -5.60
CA LEU A 279 -0.66 25.69 -5.53
C LEU A 279 -1.33 27.05 -5.32
N ALA A 280 -0.78 27.89 -4.43
CA ALA A 280 -1.23 29.25 -4.20
C ALA A 280 -1.17 30.08 -5.48
N GLN A 281 -0.09 29.98 -6.25
CA GLN A 281 0.08 30.70 -7.51
C GLN A 281 -0.90 30.21 -8.59
N ASP A 282 -1.05 28.90 -8.78
CA ASP A 282 -1.94 28.31 -9.78
C ASP A 282 -3.42 28.67 -9.53
N GLU A 283 -3.82 28.70 -8.26
CA GLU A 283 -5.19 28.97 -7.84
C GLU A 283 -5.42 30.45 -7.51
N GLY A 284 -4.37 31.26 -7.57
CA GLY A 284 -4.33 32.67 -7.18
C GLY A 284 -4.81 32.93 -5.75
N LEU A 285 -4.49 32.04 -4.81
CA LEU A 285 -4.80 32.17 -3.38
C LEU A 285 -3.57 32.68 -2.62
N SER A 286 -3.77 33.20 -1.41
CA SER A 286 -2.63 33.48 -0.52
C SER A 286 -2.04 32.19 0.01
N SER A 287 -0.71 32.07 0.03
CA SER A 287 0.01 30.97 0.67
C SER A 287 -0.39 30.82 2.14
N ASP A 288 -0.63 31.93 2.83
CA ASP A 288 -1.03 31.94 4.25
C ASP A 288 -2.32 31.16 4.51
N VAL A 289 -3.26 31.17 3.55
CA VAL A 289 -4.53 30.43 3.68
C VAL A 289 -4.29 28.94 3.58
N LEU A 290 -3.42 28.51 2.66
CA LEU A 290 -3.08 27.11 2.48
C LEU A 290 -2.22 26.60 3.66
N ASP A 291 -1.29 27.41 4.14
CA ASP A 291 -0.49 27.10 5.33
C ASP A 291 -1.36 27.01 6.58
N HIS A 292 -2.35 27.89 6.73
CA HIS A 292 -3.32 27.80 7.82
C HIS A 292 -4.14 26.51 7.75
N TYR A 293 -4.61 26.14 6.54
CA TYR A 293 -5.29 24.86 6.34
C TYR A 293 -4.42 23.67 6.75
N LEU A 294 -3.16 23.64 6.31
CA LEU A 294 -2.24 22.55 6.63
C LEU A 294 -1.94 22.46 8.14
N LYS A 295 -1.76 23.61 8.82
CA LYS A 295 -1.55 23.62 10.29
C LYS A 295 -2.76 23.09 11.06
N GLU A 296 -3.97 23.48 10.66
CA GLU A 296 -5.20 22.96 11.26
C GLU A 296 -5.36 21.46 10.99
N TYR A 297 -5.00 21.01 9.79
CA TYR A 297 -4.98 19.60 9.45
C TYR A 297 -3.98 18.82 10.32
N ASP A 298 -2.74 19.30 10.44
CA ASP A 298 -1.68 18.68 11.26
C ASP A 298 -2.11 18.56 12.73
N TYR A 299 -2.85 19.56 13.26
CA TYR A 299 -3.35 19.56 14.62
C TYR A 299 -4.59 18.67 14.85
N LEU A 300 -5.61 18.78 13.97
CA LEU A 300 -6.90 18.12 14.14
C LEU A 300 -6.99 16.74 13.49
N GLN A 301 -6.04 16.42 12.60
CA GLN A 301 -6.07 15.24 11.72
C GLN A 301 -7.39 15.12 10.95
N LYS A 302 -7.98 16.27 10.60
CA LYS A 302 -9.29 16.38 9.96
C LYS A 302 -9.30 17.52 8.94
N GLU A 303 -9.87 17.25 7.77
CA GLU A 303 -10.06 18.25 6.72
C GLU A 303 -10.98 19.38 7.17
N GLN A 304 -10.58 20.62 6.85
CA GLN A 304 -11.32 21.85 7.14
C GLN A 304 -11.61 22.63 5.84
N PRO A 305 -12.49 22.10 4.96
CA PRO A 305 -12.80 22.73 3.68
C PRO A 305 -13.36 24.16 3.83
N GLU A 306 -13.87 24.52 5.01
CA GLU A 306 -14.39 25.85 5.34
C GLU A 306 -13.33 26.95 5.17
N ILE A 307 -12.05 26.64 5.47
CA ILE A 307 -10.93 27.57 5.33
C ILE A 307 -10.76 27.98 3.86
N ILE A 308 -10.75 26.99 2.96
CA ILE A 308 -10.63 27.21 1.51
C ILE A 308 -11.90 27.84 0.94
N GLN A 309 -13.08 27.43 1.40
CA GLN A 309 -14.35 28.02 0.98
C GLN A 309 -14.43 29.52 1.30
N LYS A 310 -13.95 29.94 2.48
CA LYS A 310 -13.93 31.35 2.86
C LYS A 310 -13.05 32.18 1.92
N ALA A 311 -11.85 31.69 1.62
CA ALA A 311 -10.94 32.35 0.68
C ALA A 311 -11.48 32.39 -0.75
N LEU A 312 -12.20 31.36 -1.21
CA LEU A 312 -12.82 31.33 -2.53
C LEU A 312 -14.03 32.27 -2.65
N LYS A 313 -14.76 32.54 -1.55
CA LYS A 313 -15.88 33.50 -1.54
C LYS A 313 -15.42 34.93 -1.84
N GLU A 314 -14.22 35.29 -1.40
CA GLU A 314 -13.62 36.61 -1.65
C GLU A 314 -13.30 36.85 -3.13
N LYS A 315 -13.20 35.78 -3.94
CA LYS A 315 -12.97 35.88 -5.40
C LYS A 315 -14.21 36.13 -6.25
N HIS A 316 -15.40 36.20 -5.66
CA HIS A 316 -16.66 36.44 -6.38
C HIS A 316 -16.90 35.50 -7.58
N LEU A 317 -16.49 34.23 -7.46
CA LEU A 317 -16.73 33.21 -8.47
C LEU A 317 -18.18 32.70 -8.41
N GLY A 318 -18.78 32.40 -9.57
CA GLY A 318 -20.11 31.76 -9.64
C GLY A 318 -20.13 30.37 -8.98
N LEU A 319 -21.26 29.98 -8.39
CA LEU A 319 -21.41 28.77 -7.54
C LEU A 319 -20.77 27.49 -8.13
N ILE A 320 -20.98 27.22 -9.42
CA ILE A 320 -20.44 26.04 -10.11
C ILE A 320 -18.91 26.11 -10.22
N LYS A 321 -18.36 27.29 -10.54
CA LYS A 321 -16.91 27.50 -10.65
C LYS A 321 -16.23 27.37 -9.28
N THR A 322 -16.86 27.92 -8.24
CA THR A 322 -16.40 27.83 -6.85
C THR A 322 -16.34 26.39 -6.38
N ARG A 323 -17.37 25.58 -6.66
CA ARG A 323 -17.39 24.16 -6.30
C ARG A 323 -16.29 23.38 -7.00
N LYS A 324 -16.08 23.59 -8.30
CA LYS A 324 -15.00 22.96 -9.06
C LYS A 324 -13.60 23.35 -8.56
N ALA A 325 -13.41 24.63 -8.26
CA ALA A 325 -12.15 25.13 -7.71
C ALA A 325 -11.87 24.53 -6.32
N LEU A 326 -12.89 24.48 -5.45
CA LEU A 326 -12.78 23.88 -4.12
C LEU A 326 -12.35 22.43 -4.21
N THR A 327 -13.02 21.61 -5.03
CA THR A 327 -12.65 20.20 -5.22
C THR A 327 -11.19 20.10 -5.67
N ARG A 328 -10.80 20.81 -6.74
CA ARG A 328 -9.42 20.78 -7.26
C ARG A 328 -8.36 21.21 -6.24
N ILE A 329 -8.63 22.24 -5.43
CA ILE A 329 -7.72 22.70 -4.38
C ILE A 329 -7.60 21.65 -3.28
N MET A 330 -8.72 21.07 -2.84
CA MET A 330 -8.74 20.03 -1.82
C MET A 330 -7.97 18.78 -2.28
N ASP A 331 -8.19 18.33 -3.51
CA ASP A 331 -7.50 17.18 -4.11
C ASP A 331 -5.98 17.41 -4.14
N ARG A 332 -5.54 18.62 -4.52
CA ARG A 332 -4.12 18.99 -4.49
C ARG A 332 -3.56 19.10 -3.08
N LEU A 333 -4.32 19.64 -2.11
CA LEU A 333 -3.89 19.70 -0.71
C LEU A 333 -3.76 18.30 -0.10
N ARG A 334 -4.69 17.38 -0.40
CA ARG A 334 -4.59 15.96 -0.01
C ARG A 334 -3.34 15.31 -0.59
N SER A 335 -3.06 15.56 -1.88
CA SER A 335 -1.85 15.06 -2.53
C SER A 335 -0.58 15.57 -1.87
N ILE A 336 -0.52 16.86 -1.52
CA ILE A 336 0.58 17.46 -0.76
C ILE A 336 0.71 16.76 0.60
N ILE A 337 -0.36 16.66 1.38
CA ILE A 337 -0.34 15.99 2.70
C ILE A 337 0.19 14.56 2.58
N ARG A 338 -0.32 13.76 1.64
CA ARG A 338 0.08 12.37 1.47
C ARG A 338 1.55 12.21 1.05
N THR A 339 2.06 13.13 0.24
CA THR A 339 3.44 13.09 -0.29
C THR A 339 4.46 13.56 0.74
N PHE A 340 4.07 14.53 1.58
CA PHE A 340 4.94 15.16 2.57
C PHE A 340 4.63 14.73 4.02
N SER A 341 3.74 13.75 4.23
CA SER A 341 3.59 13.06 5.50
C SER A 341 4.66 11.97 5.64
N TRP A 342 5.52 12.12 6.66
CA TRP A 342 6.72 11.30 6.86
C TRP A 342 6.78 10.61 8.22
N ASP A 343 5.64 10.55 8.91
CA ASP A 343 5.48 9.90 10.22
C ASP A 343 5.23 8.38 10.13
#